data_AF-A0A8T6WUR5-F1
#
_entry.id   AF-A0A8T6WUR5-F1
#
_cell.length_a   1.000
_cell.length_b   1.000
_cell.length_c   1.000
_cell.angle_alpha   90.00
_cell.angle_beta   90.00
_cell.angle_gamma   90.00
#
_symmetry.space_group_name_H-M   'P 1'
#
loop_
_entity.id
_entity.type
_entity.pdbx_description
1 polymer ?
#
loop_
_entity_poly.entity_id
_entity_poly.type
_entity_poly.pdbx_seq_one_letter_code
_entity_poly.pdbx_strand_id
1 'polypeptide(L)'
;MKDPKERRIEFLDTSVELFNEKGYYNTSVEDICDRMGVAKGLFYYYFKTKEDLVEAIVDRLWEGAVTDYHAIMARDDLSALEKLFLYSHVRGQIKVEQRYLMDLYLKEPESPLVLRMMERGVEELVPILGGIISQGVEEGIFDTEYPNQAAEFLVR
;
A
#
# COMPACT_ATOMS: atom_id res chain seq x y z
N MET A 1 2.60 -15.10 -27.11
CA MET A 1 1.95 -13.98 -26.40
C MET A 1 2.10 -14.29 -24.92
N LYS A 2 2.62 -13.36 -24.10
CA LYS A 2 2.71 -13.57 -22.64
C LYS A 2 1.30 -13.70 -22.05
N ASP A 3 1.17 -14.36 -20.91
CA ASP A 3 -0.13 -14.50 -20.25
C ASP A 3 -0.70 -13.10 -19.90
N PRO A 4 -2.02 -12.85 -20.08
CA PRO A 4 -2.58 -11.54 -19.77
C PRO A 4 -2.33 -11.06 -18.33
N LYS A 5 -2.23 -11.98 -17.36
CA LYS A 5 -1.92 -11.59 -15.97
C LYS A 5 -0.47 -11.18 -15.82
N GLU A 6 0.46 -11.93 -16.42
CA GLU A 6 1.89 -11.57 -16.45
C GLU A 6 2.09 -10.19 -17.06
N ARG A 7 1.42 -9.90 -18.17
CA ARG A 7 1.53 -8.59 -18.83
C ARG A 7 0.99 -7.46 -17.97
N ARG A 8 -0.14 -7.69 -17.29
CA ARG A 8 -0.69 -6.71 -16.34
C ARG A 8 0.31 -6.42 -15.22
N ILE A 9 0.94 -7.44 -14.66
CA ILE A 9 1.96 -7.31 -13.60
C ILE A 9 3.16 -6.49 -14.09
N GLU A 10 3.67 -6.76 -15.30
CA GLU A 10 4.78 -5.98 -15.87
C GLU A 10 4.47 -4.48 -15.98
N PHE A 11 3.23 -4.13 -16.35
CA PHE A 11 2.81 -2.72 -16.36
C PHE A 11 2.87 -2.11 -14.95
N LEU A 12 2.40 -2.82 -13.92
CA LEU A 12 2.45 -2.33 -12.55
C LEU A 12 3.90 -2.11 -12.10
N ASP A 13 4.76 -3.11 -12.29
CA ASP A 13 6.15 -3.07 -11.84
C ASP A 13 6.95 -1.97 -12.55
N THR A 14 6.85 -1.90 -13.88
CA THR A 14 7.53 -0.86 -14.68
C THR A 14 7.07 0.54 -14.28
N SER A 15 5.79 0.69 -13.94
CA SER A 15 5.24 1.98 -13.54
C SER A 15 5.73 2.40 -12.17
N VAL A 16 5.79 1.49 -11.19
CA VAL A 16 6.38 1.76 -9.87
C VAL A 16 7.83 2.22 -10.01
N GLU A 17 8.64 1.55 -10.83
CA GLU A 17 10.02 1.97 -11.11
C GLU A 17 10.09 3.40 -11.67
N LEU A 18 9.33 3.68 -12.74
CA LEU A 18 9.31 5.01 -13.36
C LEU A 18 8.78 6.09 -12.42
N PHE A 19 7.76 5.81 -11.63
CA PHE A 19 7.24 6.75 -10.64
C PHE A 19 8.26 7.03 -9.53
N ASN A 20 9.02 6.03 -9.09
CA ASN A 20 10.10 6.21 -8.11
C ASN A 20 11.31 6.97 -8.68
N GLU A 21 11.57 6.88 -9.99
CA GLU A 21 12.64 7.58 -10.71
C GLU A 21 12.30 9.06 -10.99
N LYS A 22 11.09 9.32 -11.53
CA LYS A 22 10.72 10.63 -12.10
C LYS A 22 9.57 11.33 -11.36
N GLY A 23 8.82 10.59 -10.54
CA GLY A 23 7.57 11.04 -9.93
C GLY A 23 6.33 10.72 -10.78
N TYR A 24 5.17 10.62 -10.12
CA TYR A 24 3.89 10.28 -10.75
C TYR A 24 3.50 11.22 -11.89
N TYR A 25 3.51 12.53 -11.67
CA TYR A 25 3.06 13.51 -12.65
C TYR A 25 4.00 13.67 -13.85
N ASN A 26 5.30 13.43 -13.65
CA ASN A 26 6.31 13.52 -14.71
C ASN A 26 6.43 12.24 -15.55
N THR A 27 5.63 11.21 -15.24
CA THR A 27 5.61 9.95 -15.97
C THR A 27 4.33 9.86 -16.80
N SER A 28 4.48 9.70 -18.12
CA SER A 28 3.36 9.51 -19.03
C SER A 28 3.10 8.02 -19.31
N VAL A 29 1.91 7.71 -19.85
CA VAL A 29 1.60 6.37 -20.36
C VAL A 29 2.57 5.96 -21.47
N GLU A 30 3.07 6.93 -22.23
CA GLU A 30 4.04 6.72 -23.30
C GLU A 30 5.41 6.31 -22.75
N ASP A 31 5.91 6.99 -21.70
CA ASP A 31 7.15 6.59 -21.00
C ASP A 31 7.09 5.13 -20.53
N ILE A 32 5.95 4.69 -19.99
CA ILE A 32 5.74 3.32 -19.50
C ILE A 32 5.77 2.34 -20.68
N CYS A 33 5.04 2.64 -21.76
CA CYS A 33 5.00 1.78 -22.94
C CYS A 33 6.38 1.67 -23.62
N ASP A 34 7.11 2.79 -23.69
CA ASP A 34 8.45 2.85 -24.27
C ASP A 34 9.46 2.03 -23.43
N ARG A 35 9.40 2.16 -22.09
CA ARG A 35 10.22 1.36 -21.17
C ARG A 35 9.96 -0.14 -21.34
N MET A 36 8.72 -0.53 -21.61
CA MET A 36 8.33 -1.92 -21.85
C MET A 36 8.55 -2.41 -23.29
N GLY A 37 8.83 -1.50 -24.23
CA GLY A 37 8.91 -1.81 -25.67
C GLY A 37 7.59 -2.29 -26.27
N VAL A 38 6.45 -1.74 -25.81
CA VAL A 38 5.10 -2.14 -26.25
C VAL A 38 4.34 -0.98 -26.88
N ALA A 39 3.36 -1.28 -27.72
CA ALA A 39 2.51 -0.26 -28.31
C ALA A 39 1.56 0.34 -27.26
N LYS A 40 1.31 1.65 -27.34
CA LYS A 40 0.39 2.39 -26.45
C LYS A 40 -1.02 1.80 -26.38
N GLY A 41 -1.51 1.23 -27.48
CA GLY A 41 -2.82 0.54 -27.50
C GLY A 41 -2.89 -0.66 -26.55
N LEU A 42 -1.76 -1.30 -26.23
CA LEU A 42 -1.71 -2.40 -25.28
C LEU A 42 -1.94 -1.92 -23.84
N PHE A 43 -1.47 -0.72 -23.47
CA PHE A 43 -1.78 -0.14 -22.16
C PHE A 43 -3.29 0.00 -21.97
N TYR A 44 -3.98 0.58 -22.96
CA TYR A 44 -5.41 0.83 -22.91
C TYR A 44 -6.28 -0.42 -22.96
N TYR A 45 -5.69 -1.58 -23.28
CA TYR A 45 -6.33 -2.88 -23.10
C TYR A 45 -6.42 -3.29 -21.62
N TYR A 46 -5.43 -2.91 -20.79
CA TYR A 46 -5.38 -3.28 -19.37
C TYR A 46 -5.91 -2.17 -18.44
N PHE A 47 -5.68 -0.91 -18.76
CA PHE A 47 -5.99 0.24 -17.90
C PHE A 47 -6.59 1.37 -18.72
N LYS A 48 -7.68 2.00 -18.28
CA LYS A 48 -8.29 3.09 -19.07
C LYS A 48 -7.53 4.40 -18.89
N THR A 49 -6.94 4.59 -17.71
CA THR A 49 -6.21 5.80 -17.32
C THR A 49 -4.92 5.46 -16.56
N LYS A 50 -4.08 6.47 -16.30
CA LYS A 50 -2.89 6.31 -15.45
C LYS A 50 -3.29 6.17 -13.98
N GLU A 51 -4.40 6.77 -13.61
CA GLU A 51 -5.01 6.65 -12.29
C GLU A 51 -5.48 5.21 -12.04
N ASP A 52 -6.16 4.57 -13.00
CA ASP A 52 -6.59 3.16 -12.91
C ASP A 52 -5.40 2.22 -12.67
N LEU A 53 -4.27 2.52 -13.31
CA LEU A 53 -3.02 1.78 -13.13
C LEU A 53 -2.47 1.95 -11.71
N VAL A 54 -2.50 3.17 -11.15
CA VAL A 54 -2.05 3.40 -9.77
C VAL A 54 -3.00 2.77 -8.77
N GLU A 55 -4.31 2.82 -8.99
CA GLU A 55 -5.28 2.10 -8.16
C GLU A 55 -4.96 0.60 -8.15
N ALA A 56 -4.68 0.01 -9.32
CA ALA A 56 -4.26 -1.38 -9.39
C ALA A 56 -2.92 -1.69 -8.67
N ILE A 57 -1.98 -0.73 -8.62
CA ILE A 57 -0.75 -0.87 -7.82
C ILE A 57 -1.08 -0.86 -6.33
N VAL A 58 -1.92 0.08 -5.90
CA VAL A 58 -2.37 0.22 -4.51
C VAL A 58 -3.16 -1.01 -4.05
N ASP A 59 -4.03 -1.55 -4.90
CA ASP A 59 -4.78 -2.79 -4.63
C ASP A 59 -3.82 -3.94 -4.33
N ARG A 60 -2.85 -4.15 -5.22
CA ARG A 60 -1.84 -5.21 -5.08
C ARG A 60 -1.00 -5.02 -3.82
N LEU A 61 -0.67 -3.78 -3.49
CA LEU A 61 0.06 -3.43 -2.28
C LEU A 61 -0.72 -3.83 -1.03
N TRP A 62 -2.00 -3.49 -0.97
CA TRP A 62 -2.87 -3.84 0.17
C TRP A 62 -3.09 -5.34 0.29
N GLU A 63 -3.31 -6.05 -0.81
CA GLU A 63 -3.44 -7.52 -0.80
C GLU A 63 -2.20 -8.21 -0.18
N GLY A 64 -1.00 -7.74 -0.52
CA GLY A 64 0.24 -8.22 0.07
C GLY A 64 0.35 -7.84 1.56
N ALA A 65 0.17 -6.56 1.88
CA ALA A 65 0.32 -6.05 3.24
C ALA A 65 -0.65 -6.70 4.23
N VAL A 66 -1.93 -6.83 3.86
CA VAL A 66 -2.96 -7.49 4.69
C VAL A 66 -2.61 -8.95 4.94
N THR A 67 -2.05 -9.65 3.95
CA THR A 67 -1.58 -11.03 4.12
C THR A 67 -0.45 -11.11 5.16
N ASP A 68 0.54 -10.22 5.07
CA ASP A 68 1.67 -10.18 6.01
C ASP A 68 1.20 -9.82 7.43
N TYR A 69 0.30 -8.85 7.57
CA TYR A 69 -0.25 -8.47 8.85
C TYR A 69 -1.11 -9.56 9.48
N HIS A 70 -1.94 -10.26 8.71
CA HIS A 70 -2.68 -11.42 9.23
C HIS A 70 -1.74 -12.53 9.69
N ALA A 71 -0.63 -12.76 8.97
CA ALA A 71 0.38 -13.71 9.40
C ALA A 71 1.03 -13.31 10.73
N ILE A 72 1.27 -12.01 10.97
CA ILE A 72 1.75 -11.49 12.26
C ILE A 72 0.69 -11.70 13.35
N MET A 73 -0.57 -11.39 13.08
CA MET A 73 -1.66 -11.51 14.06
C MET A 73 -1.88 -12.94 14.52
N ALA A 74 -1.74 -13.91 13.62
CA ALA A 74 -1.92 -15.34 13.89
C ALA A 74 -0.77 -15.98 14.71
N ARG A 75 0.25 -15.22 15.09
CA ARG A 75 1.36 -15.69 15.94
C ARG A 75 0.97 -15.63 17.41
N ASP A 76 0.58 -16.76 17.98
CA ASP A 76 0.23 -16.87 19.41
C ASP A 76 1.47 -16.88 20.32
N ASP A 77 2.66 -17.05 19.75
CA ASP A 77 3.94 -17.04 20.45
C ASP A 77 4.54 -15.64 20.65
N LEU A 78 3.86 -14.60 20.15
CA LEU A 78 4.35 -13.21 20.21
C LEU A 78 3.46 -12.32 21.08
N SER A 79 4.11 -11.50 21.90
CA SER A 79 3.46 -10.41 22.62
C SER A 79 2.93 -9.32 21.68
N ALA A 80 2.03 -8.48 22.19
CA ALA A 80 1.52 -7.32 21.45
C ALA A 80 2.64 -6.37 21.02
N LEU A 81 3.66 -6.18 21.86
CA LEU A 81 4.79 -5.31 21.55
C LEU A 81 5.64 -5.87 20.40
N GLU A 82 5.89 -7.18 20.37
CA GLU A 82 6.61 -7.84 19.27
C GLU A 82 5.81 -7.77 17.96
N LYS A 83 4.50 -8.00 18.02
CA LYS A 83 3.61 -7.81 16.85
C LYS A 83 3.61 -6.37 16.36
N LEU A 84 3.64 -5.38 17.26
CA LEU A 84 3.73 -3.96 16.89
C LEU A 84 5.06 -3.63 16.18
N PHE A 85 6.18 -4.22 16.62
CA PHE A 85 7.46 -4.06 15.92
C PHE A 85 7.44 -4.68 14.51
N LEU A 86 6.89 -5.88 14.36
CA LEU A 86 6.74 -6.53 13.05
C LEU A 86 5.80 -5.74 12.13
N TYR A 87 4.67 -5.27 12.66
CA TYR A 87 3.74 -4.38 11.96
C TYR A 87 4.46 -3.12 11.46
N SER A 88 5.25 -2.48 12.33
CA SER A 88 6.02 -1.28 11.98
C SER A 88 7.09 -1.55 10.92
N HIS A 89 7.69 -2.74 10.93
CA HIS A 89 8.66 -3.17 9.92
C HIS A 89 8.04 -3.29 8.53
N VAL A 90 6.91 -4.00 8.42
CA VAL A 90 6.15 -4.15 7.15
C VAL A 90 5.71 -2.77 6.64
N ARG A 91 5.15 -1.92 7.52
CA ARG A 91 4.75 -0.55 7.16
C ARG A 91 5.95 0.27 6.66
N GLY A 92 7.13 0.07 7.25
CA GLY A 92 8.37 0.73 6.85
C GLY A 92 8.86 0.29 5.46
N GLN A 93 8.84 -1.01 5.16
CA GLN A 93 9.25 -1.54 3.85
C GLN A 93 8.38 -1.00 2.72
N ILE A 94 7.06 -1.00 2.92
CA ILE A 94 6.10 -0.43 1.96
C ILE A 94 6.43 1.03 1.64
N LYS A 95 6.75 1.85 2.64
CA LYS A 95 7.13 3.26 2.43
C LYS A 95 8.40 3.41 1.59
N VAL A 96 9.35 2.48 1.71
CA VAL A 96 10.61 2.51 0.95
C VAL A 96 10.37 2.08 -0.49
N GLU A 97 9.65 0.98 -0.71
CA GLU A 97 9.36 0.45 -2.05
C GLU A 97 8.43 1.36 -2.86
N GLN A 98 7.46 1.98 -2.19
CA GLN A 98 6.45 2.84 -2.80
C GLN A 98 6.70 4.33 -2.49
N ARG A 99 7.96 4.75 -2.50
CA ARG A 99 8.37 6.12 -2.15
C ARG A 99 7.59 7.19 -2.93
N TYR A 100 7.28 6.95 -4.20
CA TYR A 100 6.51 7.88 -5.01
C TYR A 100 5.11 8.18 -4.44
N LEU A 101 4.47 7.22 -3.75
CA LEU A 101 3.18 7.43 -3.08
C LEU A 101 3.32 8.35 -1.88
N MET A 102 4.42 8.23 -1.13
CA MET A 102 4.73 9.15 -0.04
C MET A 102 4.98 10.57 -0.56
N ASP A 103 5.72 10.69 -1.67
CA ASP A 103 5.95 11.99 -2.32
C ASP A 103 4.64 12.61 -2.82
N LEU A 104 3.74 11.79 -3.37
CA LEU A 104 2.41 12.23 -3.83
C LEU A 104 1.55 12.71 -2.66
N TYR A 105 1.51 11.96 -1.55
CA TYR A 105 0.80 12.34 -0.33
C TYR A 105 1.29 13.68 0.24
N LEU A 106 2.61 13.89 0.30
CA LEU A 106 3.20 15.11 0.86
C LEU A 106 2.98 16.34 -0.02
N LYS A 107 2.98 16.17 -1.34
CA LYS A 107 2.84 17.29 -2.29
C LYS A 107 1.39 17.64 -2.57
N GLU A 108 0.51 16.64 -2.61
CA GLU A 108 -0.89 16.79 -3.02
C GLU A 108 -1.85 15.97 -2.15
N PRO A 109 -1.95 16.28 -0.84
CA PRO A 109 -2.79 15.51 0.09
C PRO A 109 -4.28 15.53 -0.27
N GLU A 110 -4.75 16.54 -1.01
CA GLU A 110 -6.15 16.68 -1.43
C GLU A 110 -6.46 16.02 -2.78
N SER A 111 -5.48 15.38 -3.43
CA SER A 111 -5.72 14.66 -4.67
C SER A 111 -6.73 13.53 -4.43
N PRO A 112 -7.76 13.35 -5.28
CA PRO A 112 -8.73 12.27 -5.11
C PRO A 112 -8.10 10.88 -5.00
N LEU A 113 -6.98 10.65 -5.69
CA LEU A 113 -6.21 9.41 -5.58
C LEU A 113 -5.65 9.22 -4.16
N VAL A 114 -5.02 10.27 -3.61
CA VAL A 114 -4.44 10.23 -2.26
C VAL A 114 -5.51 10.02 -1.21
N LEU A 115 -6.63 10.74 -1.31
CA LEU A 115 -7.74 10.59 -0.37
C LEU A 115 -8.29 9.15 -0.36
N ARG A 116 -8.55 8.56 -1.53
CA ARG A 116 -8.98 7.15 -1.64
C ARG A 116 -7.96 6.18 -1.05
N MET A 117 -6.68 6.42 -1.29
CA MET A 117 -5.62 5.59 -0.72
C MET A 117 -5.57 5.67 0.81
N MET A 118 -5.74 6.87 1.37
CA MET A 118 -5.78 7.06 2.82
C MET A 118 -7.00 6.41 3.44
N GLU A 119 -8.18 6.60 2.85
CA GLU A 119 -9.44 5.97 3.29
C GLU A 119 -9.27 4.45 3.35
N ARG A 120 -8.79 3.84 2.27
CA ARG A 120 -8.53 2.39 2.25
C ARG A 120 -7.48 1.98 3.27
N GLY A 121 -6.42 2.77 3.45
CA GLY A 121 -5.40 2.48 4.45
C GLY A 121 -5.95 2.48 5.88
N VAL A 122 -6.90 3.37 6.19
CA VAL A 122 -7.60 3.36 7.47
C VAL A 122 -8.48 2.12 7.60
N GLU A 123 -9.27 1.80 6.57
CA GLU A 123 -10.17 0.63 6.56
C GLU A 123 -9.42 -0.69 6.79
N GLU A 124 -8.26 -0.85 6.17
CA GLU A 124 -7.47 -2.09 6.27
C GLU A 124 -6.61 -2.14 7.55
N LEU A 125 -5.94 -1.03 7.92
CA LEU A 125 -4.95 -1.06 9.00
C LEU A 125 -5.54 -0.91 10.40
N VAL A 126 -6.67 -0.21 10.57
CA VAL A 126 -7.26 0.02 11.88
C VAL A 126 -7.67 -1.30 12.56
N PRO A 127 -8.34 -2.25 11.89
CA PRO A 127 -8.66 -3.54 12.51
C PRO A 127 -7.42 -4.32 12.95
N ILE A 128 -6.34 -4.28 12.16
CA ILE A 128 -5.08 -4.96 12.45
C ILE A 128 -4.42 -4.35 13.69
N LEU A 129 -4.18 -3.04 13.66
CA LEU A 129 -3.49 -2.36 14.76
C LEU A 129 -4.37 -2.33 16.03
N GLY A 130 -5.68 -2.21 15.88
CA GLY A 130 -6.65 -2.33 16.97
C GLY A 130 -6.60 -3.70 17.63
N GLY A 131 -6.42 -4.78 16.86
CA GLY A 131 -6.18 -6.13 17.38
C GLY A 131 -4.88 -6.22 18.20
N ILE A 132 -3.78 -5.64 17.71
CA ILE A 132 -2.50 -5.59 18.44
C ILE A 132 -2.66 -4.79 19.75
N ILE A 133 -3.32 -3.63 19.70
CA ILE A 133 -3.52 -2.79 20.88
C ILE A 133 -4.42 -3.52 21.90
N SER A 134 -5.47 -4.20 21.44
CA SER A 134 -6.36 -4.98 22.31
C SER A 134 -5.60 -6.09 23.03
N GLN A 135 -4.76 -6.86 22.32
CA GLN A 135 -3.88 -7.85 22.91
C GLN A 135 -2.95 -7.20 23.96
N GLY A 136 -2.37 -6.04 23.67
CA GLY A 136 -1.48 -5.37 24.61
C GLY A 136 -2.18 -4.82 25.86
N VAL A 137 -3.47 -4.51 25.78
CA VAL A 137 -4.30 -4.20 26.97
C VAL A 137 -4.51 -5.46 27.81
N GLU A 138 -4.83 -6.60 27.20
CA GLU A 138 -4.97 -7.89 27.91
C GLU A 138 -3.66 -8.33 28.58
N GLU A 139 -2.52 -8.05 27.94
CA GLU A 139 -1.18 -8.31 28.47
C GLU A 139 -0.71 -7.28 29.52
N GLY A 140 -1.45 -6.18 29.71
CA GLY A 140 -1.10 -5.09 30.62
C GLY A 140 0.06 -4.20 30.15
N ILE A 141 0.38 -4.22 28.85
CA ILE A 141 1.43 -3.41 28.20
C ILE A 141 0.90 -2.04 27.80
N PHE A 142 -0.36 -1.96 27.37
CA PHE A 142 -1.03 -0.73 26.95
C PHE A 142 -2.19 -0.40 27.88
N ASP A 143 -2.51 0.89 28.00
CA ASP A 143 -3.60 1.41 28.82
C ASP A 143 -4.56 2.24 27.95
N THR A 144 -5.65 1.62 27.51
CA THR A 144 -6.74 2.29 26.80
C THR A 144 -8.02 1.47 26.84
N GLU A 145 -9.16 2.15 26.97
CA GLU A 145 -10.49 1.56 26.82
C GLU A 145 -10.94 1.49 25.35
N TYR A 146 -10.18 2.11 24.44
CA TYR A 146 -10.57 2.33 23.04
C TYR A 146 -9.49 1.91 22.03
N PRO A 147 -9.15 0.61 21.91
CA PRO A 147 -8.08 0.14 21.04
C PRO A 147 -8.19 0.56 19.57
N ASN A 148 -9.39 0.52 18.99
CA ASN A 148 -9.61 0.89 17.58
C ASN A 148 -9.48 2.39 17.34
N GLN A 149 -9.93 3.23 18.28
CA GLN A 149 -9.78 4.69 18.20
C GLN A 149 -8.30 5.09 18.38
N ALA A 150 -7.58 4.41 19.27
CA ALA A 150 -6.14 4.57 19.41
C ALA A 150 -5.41 4.17 18.11
N ALA A 151 -5.81 3.06 17.48
CA ALA A 151 -5.29 2.63 16.19
C ALA A 151 -5.57 3.66 15.08
N GLU A 152 -6.80 4.20 15.02
CA GLU A 152 -7.19 5.22 14.04
C GLU A 152 -6.32 6.48 14.14
N PHE A 153 -5.99 6.92 15.36
CA PHE A 153 -5.08 8.05 15.57
C PHE A 153 -3.64 7.78 15.08
N LEU A 154 -3.17 6.53 15.15
CA LEU A 154 -1.82 6.14 14.73
C LEU A 154 -1.70 5.86 13.22
N VAL A 155 -2.82 5.56 12.57
CA VAL A 155 -2.88 5.27 11.13
C VAL A 155 -3.01 6.56 10.32
N ARG A 156 -3.79 7.53 10.80
CA ARG A 156 -3.98 8.86 10.19
C ARG A 156 -2.72 9.73 10.27
#